data_AF-A0A1M6MFI9-F1
#
_entry.id   AF-A0A1M6MFI9-F1
#
_cell.length_a   1.000
_cell.length_b   1.000
_cell.length_c   1.000
_cell.angle_alpha   90.00
_cell.angle_beta   90.00
_cell.angle_gamma   90.00
#
_symmetry.space_group_name_H-M   'P 1'
#
loop_
_entity.id
_entity.type
_entity.pdbx_description
1 polymer ?
#
loop_
_entity_poly.entity_id
_entity_poly.type
_entity_poly.pdbx_seq_one_letter_code
_entity_poly.pdbx_strand_id
1 'polypeptide(L)'
;MQEPETQNKQDTISIKDTVMFLKDSGVDYLKVKAELASLEAKEAAQYGVRKATIGAIGAFFGFIAYLLLLATVIGAGSHYLEGKVPQAEKYIGTWPLVALALLIIHALVAFICLDKLKRKTNQEFFTLTKAEIEKDKLWLQEMKSNSES
;
A
#
# COMPACT_ATOMS: atom_id res chain seq x y z
N MET A 1 33.13 -14.19 -75.90
CA MET A 1 32.51 -13.11 -75.11
C MET A 1 31.25 -13.68 -74.49
N GLN A 2 31.32 -14.02 -73.20
CA GLN A 2 30.16 -14.40 -72.39
C GLN A 2 30.10 -13.35 -71.28
N GLU A 3 29.04 -12.56 -71.26
CA GLU A 3 28.73 -11.66 -70.15
C GLU A 3 28.35 -12.49 -68.92
N PRO A 4 28.75 -12.09 -67.69
CA PRO A 4 28.27 -12.72 -66.49
C PRO A 4 26.88 -12.19 -66.16
N GLU A 5 25.92 -13.10 -66.09
CA GLU A 5 24.57 -12.80 -65.61
C GLU A 5 24.63 -12.26 -64.17
N THR A 6 24.09 -11.06 -64.00
CA THR A 6 23.89 -10.46 -62.68
C THR A 6 22.77 -11.23 -61.98
N GLN A 7 23.15 -12.16 -61.10
CA GLN A 7 22.22 -12.80 -60.17
C GLN A 7 21.65 -11.73 -59.23
N ASN A 8 20.45 -11.28 -59.57
CA ASN A 8 19.56 -10.50 -58.74
C ASN A 8 19.17 -11.34 -57.53
N LYS A 9 19.88 -11.14 -56.42
CA LYS A 9 19.57 -11.70 -55.12
C LYS A 9 18.39 -10.91 -54.53
N GLN A 10 17.18 -11.23 -54.99
CA GLN A 10 15.96 -10.88 -54.27
C GLN A 10 15.96 -11.66 -52.96
N ASP A 11 16.45 -11.02 -51.90
CA ASP A 11 16.27 -11.50 -50.53
C ASP A 11 14.77 -11.47 -50.21
N THR A 12 14.09 -12.58 -50.48
CA THR A 12 12.68 -12.78 -50.12
C THR A 12 12.61 -12.88 -48.60
N ILE A 13 12.31 -11.76 -47.94
CA ILE A 13 12.02 -11.70 -46.50
C ILE A 13 10.95 -12.75 -46.21
N SER A 14 11.33 -13.84 -45.54
CA SER A 14 10.42 -14.94 -45.24
C SER A 14 9.44 -14.49 -44.15
N ILE A 15 8.18 -14.92 -44.27
CA ILE A 15 7.14 -14.63 -43.27
C ILE A 15 7.56 -15.15 -41.89
N LYS A 16 8.30 -16.26 -41.84
CA LYS A 16 8.88 -16.78 -40.58
C LYS A 16 9.87 -15.79 -39.94
N ASP A 17 10.70 -15.12 -40.74
CA ASP A 17 11.70 -14.18 -40.25
C ASP A 17 11.02 -12.91 -39.72
N THR A 18 9.94 -12.47 -40.36
CA THR A 18 9.13 -11.33 -39.89
C THR A 18 8.41 -11.65 -38.58
N VAL A 19 7.86 -12.86 -38.44
CA VAL A 19 7.19 -13.31 -37.21
C VAL A 19 8.19 -13.49 -36.07
N MET A 20 9.38 -14.06 -36.34
CA MET A 20 10.44 -14.14 -35.34
C MET A 20 10.93 -12.76 -34.92
N PHE A 21 11.12 -11.85 -35.88
CA PHE A 21 11.52 -10.47 -35.61
C PHE A 21 10.49 -9.71 -34.78
N LEU A 22 9.19 -9.86 -35.06
CA LEU A 22 8.11 -9.25 -34.25
C LEU A 22 8.07 -9.82 -32.84
N LYS A 23 8.25 -11.14 -32.70
CA LYS A 23 8.29 -11.81 -31.39
C LYS A 23 9.47 -11.32 -30.58
N ASP A 24 10.67 -11.30 -31.17
CA ASP A 24 11.89 -10.89 -30.48
C ASP A 24 11.85 -9.39 -30.14
N SER A 25 11.37 -8.54 -31.06
CA SER A 25 11.16 -7.11 -30.81
C SER A 25 10.11 -6.83 -29.73
N GLY A 26 9.02 -7.61 -29.71
CA GLY A 26 7.98 -7.52 -28.68
C GLY A 26 8.49 -7.96 -27.31
N VAL A 27 9.29 -9.02 -27.25
CA VAL A 27 9.93 -9.50 -26.01
C VAL A 27 10.94 -8.47 -25.49
N ASP A 28 11.76 -7.89 -26.35
CA ASP A 28 12.71 -6.84 -25.96
C ASP A 28 12.00 -5.57 -25.48
N TYR A 29 10.91 -5.16 -26.14
CA TYR A 29 10.10 -4.03 -25.70
C TYR A 29 9.46 -4.26 -24.31
N LEU A 30 8.91 -5.46 -24.09
CA LEU A 30 8.35 -5.85 -22.79
C LEU A 30 9.43 -5.94 -21.72
N LYS A 31 10.63 -6.43 -22.07
CA LYS A 31 11.77 -6.50 -21.16
C LYS A 31 12.21 -5.11 -20.73
N VAL A 32 12.34 -4.15 -21.65
CA VAL A 32 12.69 -2.76 -21.33
C VAL A 32 11.62 -2.12 -20.45
N LYS A 33 10.33 -2.34 -20.73
CA LYS A 33 9.25 -1.86 -19.86
C LYS A 33 9.24 -2.51 -18.48
N ALA A 34 9.53 -3.81 -18.41
CA ALA A 34 9.64 -4.54 -17.15
C ALA A 34 10.85 -4.06 -16.34
N GLU A 35 11.99 -3.79 -16.98
CA GLU A 35 13.16 -3.19 -16.33
C GLU A 35 12.83 -1.79 -15.78
N LEU A 36 12.16 -0.94 -16.56
CA LEU A 36 11.73 0.39 -16.11
C LEU A 36 10.77 0.30 -14.91
N ALA A 37 9.75 -0.54 -15.00
CA ALA A 37 8.78 -0.76 -13.93
C ALA A 37 9.43 -1.35 -12.67
N SER A 38 10.42 -2.24 -12.83
CA SER A 38 11.17 -2.80 -11.71
C SER A 38 12.03 -1.75 -11.00
N LEU A 39 12.54 -0.77 -11.75
CA LEU A 39 13.35 0.32 -11.22
C LEU A 39 12.48 1.31 -10.44
N GLU A 40 11.33 1.71 -10.99
CA GLU A 40 10.34 2.55 -10.29
C GLU A 40 9.78 1.86 -9.04
N ALA A 41 9.46 0.56 -9.15
CA ALA A 41 9.00 -0.23 -8.01
C ALA A 41 10.07 -0.30 -6.91
N LYS A 42 11.35 -0.43 -7.28
CA LYS A 42 12.47 -0.45 -6.34
C LYS A 42 12.68 0.89 -5.66
N GLU A 43 12.59 2.00 -6.39
CA GLU A 43 12.69 3.35 -5.80
C GLU A 43 11.51 3.64 -4.88
N ALA A 44 10.28 3.31 -5.30
CA ALA A 44 9.08 3.43 -4.48
C ALA A 44 9.17 2.55 -3.22
N ALA A 45 9.69 1.33 -3.34
CA ALA A 45 9.93 0.45 -2.20
C ALA A 45 10.98 1.02 -1.25
N GLN A 46 12.11 1.53 -1.75
CA GLN A 46 13.17 2.09 -0.90
C GLN A 46 12.70 3.35 -0.16
N TYR A 47 11.93 4.21 -0.83
CA TYR A 47 11.30 5.38 -0.21
C TYR A 47 10.22 4.97 0.82
N GLY A 48 9.40 3.97 0.48
CA GLY A 48 8.41 3.40 1.38
C GLY A 48 9.02 2.78 2.63
N VAL A 49 10.09 2.00 2.47
CA VAL A 49 10.85 1.39 3.57
C VAL A 49 11.47 2.46 4.45
N ARG A 50 12.13 3.49 3.90
CA ARG A 50 12.72 4.56 4.71
C ARG A 50 11.68 5.30 5.53
N LYS A 51 10.53 5.64 4.94
CA LYS A 51 9.40 6.25 5.66
C LYS A 51 8.82 5.32 6.73
N ALA A 52 8.69 4.03 6.43
CA ALA A 52 8.24 3.03 7.38
C ALA A 52 9.20 2.91 8.55
N THR A 53 10.52 2.91 8.33
CA THR A 53 11.53 2.82 9.40
C THR A 53 11.50 4.04 10.29
N ILE A 54 11.50 5.26 9.73
CA ILE A 54 11.41 6.49 10.52
C ILE A 54 10.08 6.55 11.27
N GLY A 55 8.98 6.14 10.61
CA GLY A 55 7.67 6.01 11.24
C GLY A 55 7.65 5.02 12.39
N ALA A 56 8.31 3.86 12.25
CA ALA A 56 8.40 2.84 13.29
C ALA A 56 9.22 3.33 14.49
N ILE A 57 10.37 3.97 14.24
CA ILE A 57 11.19 4.57 15.30
C ILE A 57 10.39 5.66 16.02
N GLY A 58 9.74 6.56 15.27
CA GLY A 58 8.89 7.61 15.82
C GLY A 58 7.72 7.04 16.64
N ALA A 59 7.06 5.99 16.16
CA ALA A 59 5.99 5.31 16.88
C ALA A 59 6.50 4.66 18.17
N PHE A 60 7.70 4.06 18.15
CA PHE A 60 8.32 3.48 19.34
C PHE A 60 8.61 4.53 20.42
N PHE A 61 9.29 5.62 20.06
CA PHE A 61 9.55 6.71 21.00
C PHE A 61 8.27 7.42 21.45
N GLY A 62 7.31 7.62 20.54
CA GLY A 62 6.00 8.16 20.86
C GLY A 62 5.23 7.28 21.83
N PHE A 63 5.28 5.95 21.67
CA PHE A 63 4.67 4.99 22.58
C PHE A 63 5.30 5.07 23.98
N ILE A 64 6.63 5.10 24.08
CA ILE A 64 7.32 5.26 25.37
C ILE A 64 6.94 6.60 26.02
N ALA A 65 6.97 7.70 25.26
CA ALA A 65 6.60 9.03 25.74
C ALA A 65 5.15 9.05 26.26
N TYR A 66 4.23 8.39 25.54
CA TYR A 66 2.85 8.24 25.96
C TYR A 66 2.71 7.44 27.26
N LEU A 67 3.44 6.33 27.42
CA LEU A 67 3.43 5.56 28.67
C LEU A 67 3.95 6.39 29.86
N LEU A 68 5.02 7.16 29.65
CA LEU A 68 5.57 8.06 30.68
C LEU A 68 4.57 9.16 31.03
N LEU A 69 3.90 9.74 30.05
CA LEU A 69 2.83 10.71 30.28
C LEU A 69 1.69 10.07 31.08
N LEU A 70 1.24 8.88 30.72
CA LEU A 70 0.17 8.17 31.41
C LEU A 70 0.55 7.91 32.88
N ALA A 71 1.76 7.39 33.11
CA ALA A 71 2.29 7.20 34.46
C ALA A 71 2.33 8.50 35.26
N THR A 72 2.74 9.61 34.63
CA THR A 72 2.77 10.95 35.25
C THR A 72 1.37 11.41 35.64
N VAL A 73 0.39 11.30 34.73
CA VAL A 73 -1.01 11.70 35.00
C VAL A 73 -1.62 10.84 36.11
N ILE A 74 -1.37 9.53 36.09
CA ILE A 74 -1.85 8.63 37.14
C ILE A 74 -1.20 9.00 38.48
N GLY A 75 0.11 9.16 38.53
CA GLY A 75 0.82 9.53 39.76
C GLY A 75 0.35 10.87 40.34
N ALA A 76 0.29 11.92 39.52
CA ALA A 76 -0.18 13.23 39.92
C ALA A 76 -1.66 13.21 40.35
N GLY A 77 -2.52 12.51 39.61
CA GLY A 77 -3.92 12.33 39.94
C GLY A 77 -4.11 11.57 41.27
N SER A 78 -3.31 10.53 41.50
CA SER A 78 -3.37 9.72 42.73
C SER A 78 -3.01 10.56 43.95
N HIS A 79 -1.92 11.32 43.87
CA HIS A 79 -1.50 12.24 44.93
C HIS A 79 -2.54 13.34 45.18
N TYR A 80 -3.23 13.82 44.14
CA TYR A 80 -4.30 14.81 44.31
C TYR A 80 -5.56 14.25 45.00
N LEU A 81 -5.82 12.96 44.84
CA LEU A 81 -6.98 12.25 45.42
C LEU A 81 -6.69 11.69 46.81
N GLU A 82 -5.43 11.58 47.20
CA GLU A 82 -4.99 11.08 48.51
C GLU A 82 -5.63 11.92 49.64
N GLY A 83 -6.29 11.25 50.58
CA GLY A 83 -7.01 11.89 51.68
C GLY A 83 -8.37 12.51 51.32
N LYS A 84 -8.72 12.65 50.02
CA LYS A 84 -10.04 13.14 49.60
C LYS A 84 -11.09 12.04 49.48
N VAL A 85 -10.65 10.78 49.29
CA VAL A 85 -11.54 9.63 49.08
C VAL A 85 -11.21 8.49 50.05
N PRO A 86 -11.30 8.72 51.36
CA PRO A 86 -10.78 7.79 52.38
C PRO A 86 -11.45 6.41 52.36
N GLN A 87 -12.70 6.31 51.90
CA GLN A 87 -13.38 5.02 51.76
C GLN A 87 -12.82 4.19 50.61
N ALA A 88 -12.52 4.79 49.46
CA ALA A 88 -11.97 4.08 48.31
C ALA A 88 -10.48 3.75 48.50
N GLU A 89 -9.73 4.67 49.13
CA GLU A 89 -8.31 4.53 49.43
C GLU A 89 -8.02 3.32 50.32
N LYS A 90 -8.87 3.05 51.32
CA LYS A 90 -8.70 1.93 52.26
C LYS A 90 -8.75 0.54 51.61
N TYR A 91 -9.50 0.37 50.52
CA TYR A 91 -9.68 -0.95 49.90
C TYR A 91 -8.78 -1.17 48.69
N ILE A 92 -8.60 -0.14 47.86
CA ILE A 92 -8.02 -0.28 46.52
C ILE A 92 -6.86 0.70 46.30
N GLY A 93 -6.73 1.74 47.13
CA GLY A 93 -5.79 2.84 46.91
C GLY A 93 -6.25 3.82 45.84
N THR A 94 -5.54 4.95 45.72
CA THR A 94 -5.89 6.05 44.81
C THR A 94 -5.40 5.81 43.37
N TRP A 95 -4.29 5.11 43.18
CA TRP A 95 -3.74 4.79 41.85
C TRP A 95 -4.73 4.03 40.97
N PRO A 96 -5.28 2.87 41.39
CA PRO A 96 -6.13 2.09 40.49
C PRO A 96 -7.40 2.84 40.11
N LEU A 97 -7.88 3.74 40.98
CA LEU A 97 -9.05 4.57 40.70
C LEU A 97 -8.80 5.54 39.53
N VAL A 98 -7.65 6.23 39.54
CA VAL A 98 -7.27 7.15 38.46
C VAL A 98 -6.98 6.39 37.16
N ALA A 99 -6.32 5.24 37.26
CA ALA A 99 -6.05 4.38 36.11
C ALA A 99 -7.35 3.85 35.47
N LEU A 100 -8.33 3.45 36.28
CA LEU A 100 -9.65 2.98 35.80
C LEU A 100 -10.42 4.11 35.11
N ALA A 101 -10.41 5.33 35.68
CA ALA A 101 -11.03 6.48 35.05
C ALA A 101 -10.41 6.78 33.66
N LEU A 102 -9.08 6.75 33.56
CA LEU A 102 -8.39 6.87 32.28
C LEU A 102 -8.74 5.73 31.32
N LEU A 103 -8.84 4.49 31.79
CA LEU A 103 -9.24 3.36 30.95
C LEU A 103 -10.62 3.58 30.31
N ILE A 104 -11.59 4.06 31.08
CA ILE A 104 -12.95 4.35 30.59
C ILE A 104 -12.89 5.43 29.50
N ILE A 105 -12.12 6.50 29.71
CA ILE A 105 -11.94 7.56 28.71
C ILE A 105 -11.33 6.99 27.42
N HIS A 106 -10.28 6.16 27.52
CA HIS A 106 -9.65 5.55 26.36
C HIS A 106 -10.59 4.57 25.65
N ALA A 107 -11.39 3.80 26.39
CA ALA A 107 -12.38 2.89 25.82
C ALA A 107 -13.46 3.65 25.03
N LEU A 108 -13.93 4.80 25.53
CA LEU A 108 -14.89 5.65 24.81
C LEU A 108 -14.28 6.21 23.53
N VAL A 109 -13.06 6.75 23.57
CA VAL A 109 -12.36 7.25 22.38
C VAL A 109 -12.13 6.13 21.36
N ALA A 110 -11.70 4.95 21.82
CA ALA A 110 -11.52 3.78 20.97
C ALA A 110 -12.83 3.36 20.32
N PHE A 111 -13.94 3.34 21.07
CA PHE A 111 -15.26 3.02 20.53
C PHE A 111 -15.68 4.01 19.43
N ILE A 112 -15.51 5.31 19.65
CA ILE A 112 -15.81 6.34 18.63
C ILE A 112 -14.93 6.16 17.38
N CYS A 113 -13.64 5.86 17.56
CA CYS A 113 -12.74 5.59 16.44
C CYS A 113 -13.13 4.34 15.67
N LEU A 114 -13.50 3.25 16.35
CA LEU A 114 -14.00 2.03 15.72
C LEU A 114 -15.30 2.28 14.95
N ASP A 115 -16.21 3.08 15.50
CA ASP A 115 -17.43 3.48 14.79
C ASP A 115 -17.13 4.32 13.55
N LYS A 116 -16.13 5.21 13.61
CA LYS A 116 -15.67 5.94 12.42
C LYS A 116 -15.00 5.03 11.40
N LEU A 117 -14.26 4.01 11.84
CA LEU A 117 -13.60 3.05 10.94
C LEU A 117 -14.60 2.11 10.26
N LYS A 118 -15.69 1.76 10.96
CA LYS A 118 -16.81 0.98 10.42
C LYS A 118 -17.60 1.73 9.34
N ARG A 119 -17.53 3.06 9.30
CA ARG A 119 -18.10 3.84 8.19
C ARG A 119 -17.27 3.53 6.95
N LYS A 120 -17.86 2.73 6.05
CA LYS A 120 -17.28 2.28 4.79
C LYS A 120 -16.55 3.43 4.09
N THR A 121 -15.24 3.34 3.99
CA THR A 121 -14.49 4.23 3.11
C THR A 121 -14.92 3.91 1.68
N ASN A 122 -15.68 4.81 1.05
CA ASN A 122 -16.06 4.72 -0.36
C ASN A 122 -14.86 5.04 -1.29
N GLN A 123 -13.63 5.02 -0.78
CA GLN A 123 -12.44 5.10 -1.63
C GLN A 123 -12.20 3.73 -2.25
N GLU A 124 -12.78 3.54 -3.44
CA GLU A 124 -12.36 2.45 -4.31
C GLU A 124 -10.90 2.66 -4.70
N PHE A 125 -10.01 1.90 -4.06
CA PHE A 125 -8.64 1.80 -4.50
C PHE A 125 -8.62 1.21 -5.92
N PHE A 126 -7.78 1.79 -6.79
CA PHE A 126 -7.55 1.36 -8.17
C PHE A 126 -8.71 1.58 -9.15
N THR A 127 -9.50 2.64 -8.99
CA THR A 127 -10.53 3.03 -9.98
C THR A 127 -9.98 3.18 -11.40
N LEU A 128 -8.79 3.79 -11.56
CA LEU A 128 -8.16 3.94 -12.87
C LEU A 128 -7.82 2.58 -13.49
N THR A 129 -7.12 1.72 -12.73
CA THR A 129 -6.70 0.40 -13.19
C THR A 129 -7.90 -0.50 -13.48
N LYS A 130 -8.96 -0.44 -12.67
CA LYS A 130 -10.21 -1.16 -12.93
C LYS A 130 -10.89 -0.67 -14.20
N ALA A 131 -10.93 0.65 -14.43
CA ALA A 131 -11.51 1.23 -15.63
C ALA A 131 -10.72 0.87 -16.90
N GLU A 132 -9.38 0.78 -16.83
CA GLU A 132 -8.55 0.30 -17.94
C GLU A 132 -8.77 -1.19 -18.22
N ILE A 133 -8.84 -2.05 -17.19
CA ILE A 133 -9.14 -3.48 -17.35
C ILE A 133 -10.53 -3.69 -17.98
N GLU A 134 -11.51 -2.86 -17.61
CA GLU A 134 -12.86 -2.93 -18.16
C GLU A 134 -12.89 -2.55 -19.66
N LYS A 135 -12.12 -1.54 -20.06
CA LYS A 135 -11.97 -1.17 -21.47
C LYS A 135 -11.32 -2.29 -22.29
N ASP A 136 -10.27 -2.91 -21.78
CA ASP A 136 -9.63 -4.05 -22.45
C ASP A 136 -10.59 -5.23 -22.62
N LYS A 137 -11.43 -5.49 -21.62
CA LYS A 137 -12.43 -6.55 -21.68
C LYS A 137 -13.49 -6.29 -22.77
N LEU A 138 -13.95 -5.04 -22.89
CA LEU A 138 -14.91 -4.64 -23.93
C LEU A 138 -14.28 -4.77 -25.33
N TRP A 139 -13.03 -4.33 -25.48
CA TRP A 139 -12.30 -4.46 -26.74
C TRP A 139 -12.13 -5.91 -27.18
N LEU A 140 -11.79 -6.82 -26.26
CA LEU A 140 -11.69 -8.26 -26.54
C LEU A 140 -13.03 -8.89 -26.94
N GLN A 141 -14.13 -8.44 -26.33
CA GLN A 141 -15.47 -8.90 -26.71
C GLN A 141 -15.86 -8.45 -28.11
N GLU A 142 -15.54 -7.21 -28.48
CA GLU A 142 -15.81 -6.65 -29.80
C GLU A 142 -14.96 -7.32 -30.89
N MET A 143 -13.70 -7.64 -30.59
CA MET A 143 -12.86 -8.45 -31.47
C MET A 143 -13.43 -9.85 -31.70
N LYS A 144 -13.93 -10.49 -30.63
CA LYS A 144 -14.54 -11.81 -30.75
C LYS A 144 -15.81 -11.77 -31.60
N SER A 145 -16.69 -10.80 -31.39
CA SER A 145 -17.93 -10.67 -32.17
C SER A 145 -17.68 -10.35 -33.64
N ASN A 146 -16.68 -9.50 -33.95
CA ASN A 146 -16.29 -9.19 -35.33
C ASN A 146 -15.57 -10.36 -36.04
N SER A 147 -15.03 -11.33 -35.30
CA SER A 147 -14.40 -12.53 -35.88
C SER A 147 -15.38 -13.66 -36.18
N GLU A 148 -16.57 -13.64 -35.55
CA GLU A 148 -17.62 -14.66 -35.70
C GLU A 148 -18.73 -14.24 -36.70
N SER A 149 -18.67 -13.03 -37.29
CA SER A 149 -19.58 -12.54 -38.34
C SER A 149 -18.93 -12.56 -39.72
#